data_AF-A0A3Q1EVU2-F1
#
_entry.id   AF-A0A3Q1EVU2-F1
#
_cell.length_a   1.000
_cell.length_b   1.000
_cell.length_c   1.000
_cell.angle_alpha   90.00
_cell.angle_beta   90.00
_cell.angle_gamma   90.00
#
_symmetry.space_group_name_H-M   'P 1'
#
loop_
_entity.id
_entity.type
_entity.pdbx_description
1 polymer ?
#
loop_
_entity_poly.entity_id
_entity_poly.type
_entity_poly.pdbx_seq_one_letter_code
_entity_poly.pdbx_strand_id
1 'polypeptide(L)'
;PPLSLSSLPVFIRVPFFSFQGERLRIPANKCCPECVSSSQSSCHYEGVTYGWSPSSCSLCVCSRGSVSCSAKPCPQLTCPPDQSLFTPEGECCPKCGRNGASCSWQGAPYRDGQQWNPSSCSRCFCSDGQVQCSVAECRQVACKPDENLVIPAGQCCPQCVSNPCLSAGKQYQHGQQWRKDDCTTCVCDRGQSRCNTDTCGPVTCDKGQTKVRRAGSCCDECAAAKGSCLYQGAVRYHGDMWNATGCEFCSCDRGQVLCQRAECGRVACPQVSKKRG
;
A
#
# COMPACT_ATOMS: atom_id res chain seq x y z
N PRO A 1 -6.54 37.05 -51.93
CA PRO A 1 -5.88 36.91 -50.61
C PRO A 1 -6.69 35.98 -49.69
N PRO A 2 -6.40 34.66 -49.70
CA PRO A 2 -7.20 33.67 -49.00
C PRO A 2 -6.57 33.18 -47.68
N LEU A 3 -7.48 32.86 -46.74
CA LEU A 3 -7.55 31.68 -45.85
C LEU A 3 -6.48 31.55 -44.74
N SER A 4 -6.85 31.81 -43.47
CA SER A 4 -7.49 30.90 -42.49
C SER A 4 -6.55 29.86 -41.88
N LEU A 5 -6.22 30.06 -40.60
CA LEU A 5 -5.50 29.10 -39.75
C LEU A 5 -6.43 27.98 -39.27
N SER A 6 -5.97 26.72 -39.40
CA SER A 6 -6.42 25.59 -38.58
C SER A 6 -5.31 24.52 -38.40
N SER A 7 -4.97 24.29 -37.12
CA SER A 7 -4.63 23.03 -36.41
C SER A 7 -3.65 21.96 -36.97
N LEU A 8 -2.44 21.92 -36.34
CA LEU A 8 -1.67 20.81 -35.68
C LEU A 8 -1.49 19.40 -36.31
N PRO A 9 -0.47 18.57 -35.89
CA PRO A 9 0.73 18.84 -35.08
C PRO A 9 2.06 18.34 -35.72
N VAL A 10 3.16 19.00 -35.40
CA VAL A 10 4.53 18.47 -35.59
C VAL A 10 5.00 17.93 -34.23
N PHE A 11 5.30 16.64 -34.16
CA PHE A 11 5.93 16.01 -33.00
C PHE A 11 7.37 16.52 -32.87
N ILE A 12 7.59 17.46 -31.95
CA ILE A 12 8.92 17.87 -31.52
C ILE A 12 9.34 16.94 -30.36
N ARG A 13 10.43 16.21 -30.57
CA ARG A 13 11.14 15.44 -29.54
C ARG A 13 11.36 16.33 -28.31
N VAL A 14 10.71 15.97 -27.20
CA VAL A 14 10.99 16.58 -25.90
C VAL A 14 12.36 16.08 -25.45
N PRO A 15 13.38 16.93 -25.27
CA PRO A 15 14.53 16.52 -24.48
C PRO A 15 14.04 16.34 -23.05
N PHE A 16 14.06 15.10 -22.57
CA PHE A 16 13.85 14.77 -21.16
C PHE A 16 14.95 15.47 -20.35
N PHE A 17 14.63 16.64 -19.79
CA PHE A 17 15.41 17.21 -18.70
C PHE A 17 15.07 16.41 -17.43
N SER A 18 16.00 15.56 -16.99
CA SER A 18 15.91 14.96 -15.65
C SER A 18 16.25 16.03 -14.62
N PHE A 19 15.28 16.36 -13.76
CA PHE A 19 15.47 17.25 -12.62
C PHE A 19 16.28 16.54 -11.52
N GLN A 20 17.48 17.04 -11.19
CA GLN A 20 18.23 16.63 -10.00
C GLN A 20 18.01 17.66 -8.88
N GLY A 21 17.25 17.27 -7.85
CA GLY A 21 17.02 18.05 -6.64
C GLY A 21 15.99 17.40 -5.72
N GLU A 22 16.08 17.66 -4.42
CA GLU A 22 15.00 17.40 -3.47
C GLU A 22 13.77 18.25 -3.85
N ARG A 23 12.57 17.66 -3.85
CA ARG A 23 11.32 18.38 -4.12
C ARG A 23 10.58 18.65 -2.82
N LEU A 24 9.94 19.80 -2.74
CA LEU A 24 9.03 20.11 -1.64
C LEU A 24 7.76 19.25 -1.78
N ARG A 25 7.39 18.54 -0.72
CA ARG A 25 6.10 17.83 -0.61
C ARG A 25 5.42 18.27 0.68
N ILE A 26 4.11 18.51 0.62
CA ILE A 26 3.27 18.65 1.82
C ILE A 26 2.53 17.32 2.01
N PRO A 27 2.82 16.54 3.07
CA PRO A 27 2.08 15.31 3.34
C PRO A 27 0.63 15.59 3.75
N ALA A 28 -0.24 14.59 3.60
CA ALA A 28 -1.61 14.68 4.09
C ALA A 28 -1.61 14.98 5.61
N ASN A 29 -2.41 15.96 6.03
CA ASN A 29 -2.55 16.41 7.43
C ASN A 29 -1.27 17.02 8.06
N LYS A 30 -0.30 17.48 7.26
CA LYS A 30 0.87 18.24 7.73
C LYS A 30 0.77 19.69 7.28
N CYS A 31 1.23 20.63 8.11
CA CYS A 31 1.28 22.03 7.73
C CYS A 31 2.40 22.34 6.74
N CYS A 32 3.61 21.89 7.08
CA CYS A 32 4.81 22.37 6.42
C CYS A 32 5.38 21.38 5.42
N PRO A 33 5.94 21.90 4.32
CA PRO A 33 6.54 21.05 3.31
C PRO A 33 7.81 20.43 3.88
N GLU A 34 7.98 19.15 3.61
CA GLU A 34 9.22 18.43 3.81
C GLU A 34 9.95 18.32 2.48
N CYS A 35 11.28 18.35 2.54
CA CYS A 35 12.09 17.97 1.40
C CYS A 35 12.01 16.45 1.26
N VAL A 36 11.40 15.99 0.17
CA VAL A 36 11.46 14.59 -0.20
C VAL A 36 12.51 14.44 -1.28
N SER A 37 13.48 13.57 -1.04
CA SER A 37 14.40 13.12 -2.07
C SER A 37 13.58 12.53 -3.21
N SER A 38 13.69 13.14 -4.39
CA SER A 38 13.15 12.55 -5.60
C SER A 38 13.89 11.23 -5.80
N SER A 39 13.29 10.15 -5.35
CA SER A 39 13.86 8.81 -5.38
C SER A 39 13.81 8.25 -6.79
N GLN A 40 14.51 8.90 -7.71
CA GLN A 40 14.88 8.36 -9.02
C GLN A 40 16.34 8.58 -9.41
N SER A 41 17.24 9.14 -8.55
CA SER A 41 18.72 8.98 -8.71
C SER A 41 19.57 9.73 -7.67
N SER A 42 19.44 9.44 -6.38
CA SER A 42 20.46 9.83 -5.38
C SER A 42 20.42 8.89 -4.17
N CYS A 43 21.59 8.40 -3.76
CA CYS A 43 21.80 7.57 -2.57
C CYS A 43 22.75 8.33 -1.62
N HIS A 44 22.34 8.55 -0.37
CA HIS A 44 23.15 9.25 0.63
C HIS A 44 23.36 8.33 1.83
N TYR A 45 24.59 7.86 2.05
CA TYR A 45 24.96 7.13 3.25
C TYR A 45 26.48 7.17 3.51
N GLU A 46 26.85 7.11 4.79
CA GLU A 46 28.14 7.39 5.42
C GLU A 46 29.34 6.54 4.95
N GLY A 47 29.72 6.63 3.68
CA GLY A 47 30.95 6.00 3.17
C GLY A 47 30.91 4.47 3.04
N VAL A 48 29.80 3.82 3.42
CA VAL A 48 29.58 2.37 3.27
C VAL A 48 28.88 2.07 1.95
N THR A 49 29.43 1.10 1.21
CA THR A 49 28.89 0.68 -0.09
C THR A 49 27.72 -0.29 0.10
N TYR A 50 26.52 0.14 -0.32
CA TYR A 50 25.35 -0.74 -0.42
C TYR A 50 25.09 -1.11 -1.89
N GLY A 51 24.90 -2.40 -2.15
CA GLY A 51 24.46 -2.92 -3.44
C GLY A 51 22.94 -3.09 -3.47
N TRP A 52 22.28 -2.65 -4.55
CA TRP A 52 20.87 -2.94 -4.80
C TRP A 52 20.67 -3.36 -6.26
N SER A 53 19.60 -4.10 -6.51
CA SER A 53 19.22 -4.57 -7.84
C SER A 53 17.87 -3.97 -8.24
N PRO A 54 17.86 -2.76 -8.84
CA PRO A 54 16.62 -2.11 -9.26
C PRO A 54 15.95 -2.84 -10.43
N SER A 55 16.69 -3.69 -11.15
CA SER A 55 16.15 -4.72 -12.05
C SER A 55 16.84 -6.06 -11.76
N SER A 56 16.22 -7.17 -12.19
CA SER A 56 16.82 -8.52 -12.11
C SER A 56 18.18 -8.62 -12.85
N CYS A 57 18.47 -7.67 -13.73
CA CYS A 57 19.64 -7.64 -14.61
C CYS A 57 20.72 -6.61 -14.23
N SER A 58 20.49 -5.78 -13.21
CA SER A 58 21.44 -4.74 -12.81
C SER A 58 21.91 -4.90 -11.36
N LEU A 59 23.18 -4.63 -11.15
CA LEU A 59 23.76 -4.42 -9.83
C LEU A 59 24.18 -2.96 -9.76
N CYS A 60 23.53 -2.21 -8.90
CA CYS A 60 23.83 -0.81 -8.68
C CYS A 60 24.56 -0.65 -7.34
N VAL A 61 25.60 0.17 -7.37
CA VAL A 61 26.49 0.44 -6.27
C VAL A 61 26.42 1.93 -5.98
N CYS A 62 26.19 2.28 -4.71
CA CYS A 62 26.27 3.66 -4.25
C CYS A 62 27.72 3.94 -3.85
N SER A 63 28.34 4.91 -4.50
CA SER A 63 29.67 5.39 -4.14
C SER A 63 29.69 6.91 -4.16
N ARG A 64 30.01 7.53 -3.01
CA ARG A 64 30.20 8.99 -2.87
C ARG A 64 29.06 9.84 -3.45
N GLY A 65 27.80 9.43 -3.23
CA GLY A 65 26.62 10.13 -3.72
C GLY A 65 26.29 9.90 -5.20
N SER A 66 27.04 9.02 -5.89
CA SER A 66 26.78 8.60 -7.26
C SER A 66 26.39 7.13 -7.33
N VAL A 67 25.32 6.85 -8.09
CA VAL A 67 24.88 5.49 -8.40
C VAL A 67 25.64 5.02 -9.64
N SER A 68 26.41 3.94 -9.52
CA SER A 68 26.98 3.24 -10.66
C SER A 68 26.30 1.89 -10.81
N CYS A 69 25.64 1.67 -11.95
CA CYS A 69 24.99 0.40 -12.26
C CYS A 69 25.79 -0.36 -13.29
N SER A 70 26.09 -1.62 -13.01
CA SER A 70 26.67 -2.57 -13.95
C SER A 70 25.68 -3.68 -14.25
N ALA A 71 25.86 -4.33 -15.41
CA ALA A 71 25.16 -5.57 -15.68
C ALA A 71 25.54 -6.62 -14.64
N LYS A 72 24.56 -7.39 -14.16
CA LYS A 72 24.83 -8.49 -13.24
C LYS A 72 25.67 -9.55 -13.97
N PRO A 73 26.86 -9.93 -13.48
CA PRO A 73 27.66 -10.96 -14.12
C PRO A 73 26.95 -12.30 -13.98
N CYS A 74 26.80 -13.02 -15.10
CA CYS A 74 26.19 -14.33 -15.11
C CYS A 74 27.25 -15.43 -14.91
N PRO A 75 26.92 -16.49 -14.16
CA PRO A 75 27.81 -17.63 -14.04
C PRO A 75 28.03 -18.26 -15.42
N GLN A 76 29.26 -18.73 -15.66
CA GLN A 76 29.54 -19.57 -16.82
C GLN A 76 28.80 -20.89 -16.64
N LEU A 77 27.97 -21.25 -17.63
CA LEU A 77 27.10 -22.41 -17.56
C LEU A 77 27.37 -23.31 -18.77
N THR A 78 27.68 -24.58 -18.52
CA THR A 78 27.81 -25.62 -19.56
C THR A 78 26.67 -26.60 -19.39
N CYS A 79 25.83 -26.73 -20.41
CA CYS A 79 24.65 -27.59 -20.37
C CYS A 79 24.98 -29.03 -20.78
N PRO A 80 24.25 -30.02 -20.24
CA PRO A 80 24.27 -31.39 -20.76
C PRO A 80 23.92 -31.46 -22.26
N PRO A 81 24.26 -32.56 -22.96
CA PRO A 81 24.04 -32.70 -24.41
C PRO A 81 22.57 -32.57 -24.84
N ASP A 82 21.63 -32.94 -23.97
CA ASP A 82 20.18 -32.87 -24.19
C ASP A 82 19.59 -31.47 -23.92
N GLN A 83 20.42 -30.49 -23.57
CA GLN A 83 20.00 -29.14 -23.18
C GLN A 83 20.74 -28.04 -23.93
N SER A 84 20.13 -26.88 -24.04
CA SER A 84 20.70 -25.68 -24.65
C SER A 84 20.52 -24.46 -23.75
N LEU A 85 21.41 -23.48 -23.90
CA LEU A 85 21.34 -22.22 -23.18
C LEU A 85 20.17 -21.39 -23.71
N PHE A 86 19.34 -20.90 -22.81
CA PHE A 86 18.33 -19.90 -23.12
C PHE A 86 18.18 -18.93 -21.96
N THR A 87 17.70 -17.72 -22.23
CA THR A 87 17.42 -16.72 -21.19
C THR A 87 15.90 -16.58 -21.06
N PRO A 88 15.28 -16.93 -19.91
CA PRO A 88 13.86 -16.72 -19.68
C PRO A 88 13.49 -15.23 -19.72
N GLU A 89 12.24 -14.93 -20.10
CA GLU A 89 11.74 -13.56 -20.06
C GLU A 89 11.74 -13.03 -18.61
N GLY A 90 12.24 -11.81 -18.41
CA GLY A 90 12.39 -11.20 -17.09
C GLY A 90 13.62 -11.65 -16.28
N GLU A 91 14.37 -12.64 -16.77
CA GLU A 91 15.64 -13.07 -16.18
C GLU A 91 16.86 -12.52 -16.91
N CYS A 92 17.95 -12.30 -16.17
CA CYS A 92 19.19 -11.76 -16.72
C CYS A 92 20.12 -12.84 -17.28
N CYS A 93 20.12 -14.01 -16.67
CA CYS A 93 21.15 -15.01 -16.88
C CYS A 93 20.61 -16.24 -17.60
N PRO A 94 21.41 -16.83 -18.50
CA PRO A 94 21.00 -18.02 -19.22
C PRO A 94 20.87 -19.20 -18.26
N LYS A 95 19.93 -20.08 -18.58
CA LYS A 95 19.68 -21.36 -17.94
C LYS A 95 19.74 -22.46 -19.00
N CYS A 96 19.97 -23.69 -18.57
CA CYS A 96 19.84 -24.85 -19.44
C CYS A 96 18.35 -25.22 -19.56
N GLY A 97 17.87 -25.32 -20.79
CA GLY A 97 16.54 -25.82 -21.15
C GLY A 97 16.66 -27.04 -22.04
N ARG A 98 15.65 -27.92 -22.03
CA ARG A 98 15.68 -29.13 -22.85
C ARG A 98 15.58 -28.80 -24.34
N ASN A 99 16.19 -29.65 -25.16
CA ASN A 99 16.25 -29.49 -26.62
C ASN A 99 15.06 -30.10 -27.37
N GLY A 100 14.03 -30.60 -26.67
CA GLY A 100 12.85 -31.20 -27.28
C GLY A 100 12.00 -30.20 -28.09
N ALA A 101 11.02 -30.74 -28.82
CA ALA A 101 10.09 -29.93 -29.59
C ALA A 101 9.27 -29.00 -28.69
N SER A 102 9.04 -27.77 -29.14
CA SER A 102 8.18 -26.82 -28.43
C SER A 102 6.70 -27.18 -28.64
N CYS A 103 5.90 -26.96 -27.60
CA CYS A 103 4.46 -27.16 -27.62
C CYS A 103 3.71 -25.88 -28.02
N SER A 104 2.52 -26.04 -28.59
CA SER A 104 1.57 -24.93 -28.78
C SER A 104 0.32 -25.20 -27.94
N TRP A 105 -0.02 -24.27 -27.05
CA TRP A 105 -1.22 -24.37 -26.22
C TRP A 105 -1.99 -23.05 -26.26
N GLN A 106 -3.25 -23.11 -26.72
CA GLN A 106 -4.12 -21.94 -26.92
C GLN A 106 -3.45 -20.79 -27.73
N GLY A 107 -2.60 -21.15 -28.71
CA GLY A 107 -1.89 -20.18 -29.54
C GLY A 107 -0.62 -19.60 -28.92
N ALA A 108 -0.28 -19.95 -27.67
CA ALA A 108 0.98 -19.57 -27.04
C ALA A 108 2.03 -20.69 -27.18
N PRO A 109 3.28 -20.36 -27.54
CA PRO A 109 4.38 -21.33 -27.62
C PRO A 109 4.97 -21.61 -26.22
N TYR A 110 5.23 -22.87 -25.93
CA TYR A 110 5.87 -23.33 -24.69
C TYR A 110 7.08 -24.21 -25.04
N ARG A 111 8.22 -23.97 -24.39
CA ARG A 111 9.44 -24.76 -24.61
C ARG A 111 9.33 -26.14 -23.98
N ASP A 112 10.11 -27.10 -24.48
CA ASP A 112 10.21 -28.41 -23.84
C ASP A 112 10.66 -28.29 -22.38
N GLY A 113 9.97 -29.01 -21.50
CA GLY A 113 10.14 -28.93 -20.04
C GLY A 113 9.52 -27.69 -19.37
N GLN A 114 8.92 -26.75 -20.11
CA GLN A 114 8.24 -25.61 -19.52
C GLN A 114 6.94 -26.04 -18.84
N GLN A 115 6.70 -25.53 -17.63
CA GLN A 115 5.47 -25.74 -16.87
C GLN A 115 4.68 -24.43 -16.78
N TRP A 116 3.35 -24.54 -16.86
CA TRP A 116 2.43 -23.43 -16.61
C TRP A 116 1.16 -23.90 -15.92
N ASN A 117 0.40 -22.94 -15.40
CA ASN A 117 -0.80 -23.19 -14.63
C ASN A 117 -1.98 -22.47 -15.30
N PRO A 118 -2.73 -23.14 -16.19
CA PRO A 118 -3.91 -22.53 -16.84
C PRO A 118 -4.99 -22.08 -15.86
N SER A 119 -5.07 -22.71 -14.69
CA SER A 119 -5.96 -22.35 -13.60
C SER A 119 -5.32 -22.70 -12.26
N SER A 120 -5.94 -22.28 -11.14
CA SER A 120 -5.49 -22.69 -9.81
C SER A 120 -5.54 -24.22 -9.61
N CYS A 121 -6.36 -24.92 -10.39
CA CYS A 121 -6.55 -26.37 -10.34
C CYS A 121 -5.78 -27.16 -11.39
N SER A 122 -5.13 -26.52 -12.36
CA SER A 122 -4.48 -27.24 -13.45
C SER A 122 -3.01 -26.88 -13.56
N ARG A 123 -2.23 -27.89 -13.89
CA ARG A 123 -0.82 -27.76 -14.19
C ARG A 123 -0.56 -28.48 -15.49
N CYS A 124 0.02 -27.76 -16.44
CA CYS A 124 0.45 -28.31 -17.71
C CYS A 124 1.97 -28.22 -17.80
N PHE A 125 2.55 -29.17 -18.51
CA PHE A 125 3.94 -29.10 -18.92
C PHE A 125 4.09 -29.55 -20.36
N CYS A 126 5.09 -28.99 -21.04
CA CYS A 126 5.46 -29.41 -22.38
C CYS A 126 6.49 -30.53 -22.31
N SER A 127 6.24 -31.61 -23.03
CA SER A 127 7.15 -32.75 -23.16
C SER A 127 7.27 -33.11 -24.63
N ASP A 128 8.39 -32.72 -25.24
CA ASP A 128 8.77 -33.01 -26.62
C ASP A 128 7.64 -32.78 -27.63
N GLY A 129 7.09 -31.56 -27.64
CA GLY A 129 6.01 -31.15 -28.54
C GLY A 129 4.61 -31.57 -28.07
N GLN A 130 4.49 -32.41 -27.05
CA GLN A 130 3.22 -32.82 -26.45
C GLN A 130 2.92 -32.06 -25.17
N VAL A 131 1.74 -31.43 -25.11
CA VAL A 131 1.22 -30.83 -23.87
C VAL A 131 0.65 -31.92 -22.98
N GLN A 132 1.14 -32.03 -21.75
CA GLN A 132 0.60 -32.91 -20.73
C GLN A 132 0.01 -32.06 -19.59
N CYS A 133 -1.29 -32.20 -19.34
CA CYS A 133 -1.99 -31.45 -18.30
C CYS A 133 -2.55 -32.40 -17.24
N SER A 134 -2.33 -32.05 -15.99
CA SER A 134 -2.95 -32.69 -14.83
C SER A 134 -3.90 -31.71 -14.15
N VAL A 135 -5.10 -32.18 -13.79
CA VAL A 135 -6.06 -31.43 -12.99
C VAL A 135 -5.99 -31.96 -11.55
N ALA A 136 -5.94 -31.05 -10.59
CA ALA A 136 -5.96 -31.39 -9.18
C ALA A 136 -7.34 -31.93 -8.79
N GLU A 137 -7.35 -33.07 -8.12
CA GLU A 137 -8.55 -33.66 -7.53
C GLU A 137 -8.69 -33.21 -6.08
N CYS A 138 -9.84 -32.64 -5.74
CA CYS A 138 -10.12 -32.16 -4.40
C CYS A 138 -10.82 -33.23 -3.58
N ARG A 139 -10.35 -33.43 -2.35
CA ARG A 139 -11.04 -34.26 -1.36
C ARG A 139 -12.41 -33.65 -1.06
N GLN A 140 -13.44 -34.49 -0.95
CA GLN A 140 -14.75 -34.06 -0.45
C GLN A 140 -14.63 -33.68 1.03
N VAL A 141 -15.09 -32.48 1.37
CA VAL A 141 -15.07 -31.93 2.74
C VAL A 141 -16.49 -31.54 3.12
N ALA A 142 -16.92 -31.95 4.32
CA ALA A 142 -18.15 -31.51 4.94
C ALA A 142 -17.80 -30.58 6.12
N CYS A 143 -18.30 -29.34 6.08
CA CYS A 143 -18.04 -28.34 7.10
C CYS A 143 -18.97 -28.50 8.30
N LYS A 144 -18.56 -27.96 9.44
CA LYS A 144 -19.41 -27.87 10.63
C LYS A 144 -20.52 -26.84 10.43
N PRO A 145 -21.61 -26.84 11.23
CA PRO A 145 -22.68 -25.85 11.12
C PRO A 145 -22.23 -24.39 11.28
N ASP A 146 -21.14 -24.14 12.03
CA ASP A 146 -20.52 -22.84 12.26
C ASP A 146 -19.49 -22.44 11.19
N GLU A 147 -19.43 -23.18 10.08
CA GLU A 147 -18.49 -23.00 8.97
C GLU A 147 -19.20 -23.02 7.62
N ASN A 148 -18.61 -22.32 6.65
CA ASN A 148 -19.03 -22.31 5.25
C ASN A 148 -17.94 -22.93 4.37
N LEU A 149 -18.38 -23.67 3.36
CA LEU A 149 -17.50 -24.20 2.33
C LEU A 149 -17.21 -23.11 1.29
N VAL A 150 -15.95 -22.72 1.15
CA VAL A 150 -15.51 -21.68 0.20
C VAL A 150 -14.32 -22.15 -0.60
N ILE A 151 -14.15 -21.64 -1.83
CA ILE A 151 -12.91 -21.80 -2.61
C ILE A 151 -12.17 -20.46 -2.54
N PRO A 152 -11.09 -20.35 -1.74
CA PRO A 152 -10.36 -19.09 -1.62
C PRO A 152 -9.78 -18.63 -2.96
N ALA A 153 -9.69 -17.32 -3.15
CA ALA A 153 -9.09 -16.74 -4.35
C ALA A 153 -7.67 -17.27 -4.58
N GLY A 154 -7.40 -17.76 -5.79
CA GLY A 154 -6.10 -18.35 -6.17
C GLY A 154 -5.89 -19.81 -5.71
N GLN A 155 -6.82 -20.40 -4.95
CA GLN A 155 -6.76 -21.81 -4.58
C GLN A 155 -7.64 -22.66 -5.49
N CYS A 156 -7.33 -23.97 -5.55
CA CYS A 156 -8.14 -24.92 -6.30
C CYS A 156 -9.27 -25.52 -5.44
N CYS A 157 -8.91 -26.00 -4.26
CA CYS A 157 -9.80 -26.85 -3.48
C CYS A 157 -10.59 -26.07 -2.44
N PRO A 158 -11.83 -26.52 -2.16
CA PRO A 158 -12.66 -25.88 -1.15
C PRO A 158 -12.09 -26.10 0.25
N GLN A 159 -12.29 -25.11 1.11
CA GLN A 159 -11.89 -25.09 2.51
C GLN A 159 -13.07 -24.64 3.37
N CYS A 160 -13.16 -25.19 4.58
CA CYS A 160 -14.13 -24.72 5.57
C CYS A 160 -13.58 -23.47 6.25
N VAL A 161 -14.33 -22.38 6.19
CA VAL A 161 -14.03 -21.14 6.91
C VAL A 161 -15.15 -20.84 7.89
N SER A 162 -14.80 -20.30 9.06
CA SER A 162 -15.81 -19.95 10.05
C SER A 162 -16.82 -18.94 9.49
N ASN A 163 -18.08 -19.08 9.89
CA ASN A 163 -19.15 -18.20 9.44
C ASN A 163 -18.83 -16.74 9.78
N PRO A 164 -19.08 -15.80 8.84
CA PRO A 164 -18.91 -14.39 9.12
C PRO A 164 -20.09 -13.85 9.94
N CYS A 165 -19.84 -12.76 10.65
CA CYS A 165 -20.88 -12.02 11.37
C CYS A 165 -21.37 -10.84 10.50
N LEU A 166 -22.67 -10.57 10.53
CA LEU A 166 -23.25 -9.39 9.88
C LEU A 166 -23.65 -8.37 10.94
N SER A 167 -23.13 -7.14 10.85
CA SER A 167 -23.51 -6.05 11.75
C SER A 167 -23.66 -4.75 10.95
N ALA A 168 -24.84 -4.13 11.03
CA ALA A 168 -25.19 -2.90 10.30
C ALA A 168 -24.89 -2.97 8.78
N GLY A 169 -25.19 -4.12 8.14
CA GLY A 169 -24.94 -4.36 6.72
C GLY A 169 -23.47 -4.61 6.34
N LYS A 170 -22.55 -4.60 7.31
CA LYS A 170 -21.14 -4.91 7.11
C LYS A 170 -20.81 -6.32 7.60
N GLN A 171 -20.01 -7.03 6.81
CA GLN A 171 -19.54 -8.38 7.12
C GLN A 171 -18.21 -8.32 7.90
N TYR A 172 -18.13 -9.14 8.95
CA TYR A 172 -16.95 -9.30 9.79
C TYR A 172 -16.51 -10.76 9.81
N GLN A 173 -15.22 -11.00 9.57
CA GLN A 173 -14.65 -12.35 9.60
C GLN A 173 -14.46 -12.82 11.04
N HIS A 174 -14.40 -14.13 11.26
CA HIS A 174 -14.11 -14.68 12.59
C HIS A 174 -12.81 -14.10 13.17
N GLY A 175 -12.85 -13.71 14.44
CA GLY A 175 -11.77 -13.04 15.16
C GLY A 175 -11.69 -11.54 14.92
N GLN A 176 -12.41 -11.00 13.93
CA GLN A 176 -12.42 -9.56 13.68
C GLN A 176 -13.19 -8.83 14.78
N GLN A 177 -12.61 -7.72 15.23
CA GLN A 177 -13.19 -6.83 16.23
C GLN A 177 -13.67 -5.52 15.59
N TRP A 178 -14.76 -4.96 16.10
CA TRP A 178 -15.28 -3.66 15.67
C TRP A 178 -15.97 -2.92 16.81
N ARG A 179 -15.96 -1.59 16.74
CA ARG A 179 -16.83 -0.77 17.59
C ARG A 179 -18.19 -0.62 16.93
N LYS A 180 -19.23 -1.00 17.65
CA LYS A 180 -20.63 -0.80 17.23
C LYS A 180 -21.09 0.63 17.52
N ASP A 181 -20.65 1.17 18.65
CA ASP A 181 -20.86 2.53 19.11
C ASP A 181 -19.70 2.94 20.02
N ASP A 182 -19.75 4.13 20.60
CA ASP A 182 -18.67 4.67 21.44
C ASP A 182 -18.37 3.80 22.67
N CYS A 183 -19.35 3.01 23.14
CA CYS A 183 -19.26 2.16 24.34
C CYS A 183 -19.21 0.67 24.07
N THR A 184 -19.59 0.23 22.87
CA THR A 184 -19.79 -1.19 22.58
C THR A 184 -18.74 -1.68 21.60
N THR A 185 -17.90 -2.61 22.05
CA THR A 185 -16.95 -3.32 21.19
C THR A 185 -17.43 -4.76 20.99
N CYS A 186 -17.44 -5.21 19.74
CA CYS A 186 -17.86 -6.54 19.36
C CYS A 186 -16.72 -7.32 18.72
N VAL A 187 -16.76 -8.64 18.87
CA VAL A 187 -15.91 -9.61 18.17
C VAL A 187 -16.78 -10.63 17.45
N CYS A 188 -16.35 -11.06 16.27
CA CYS A 188 -17.04 -12.11 15.54
C CYS A 188 -16.52 -13.48 15.97
N ASP A 189 -17.39 -14.26 16.60
CA ASP A 189 -17.11 -15.63 17.00
C ASP A 189 -17.96 -16.59 16.16
N ARG A 190 -17.40 -17.06 15.04
CA ARG A 190 -17.99 -18.07 14.15
C ARG A 190 -19.46 -17.83 13.79
N GLY A 191 -19.75 -16.62 13.32
CA GLY A 191 -21.10 -16.20 12.92
C GLY A 191 -21.92 -15.54 14.03
N GLN A 192 -21.47 -15.62 15.29
CA GLN A 192 -22.09 -14.93 16.42
C GLN A 192 -21.30 -13.66 16.79
N SER A 193 -21.98 -12.51 16.80
CA SER A 193 -21.42 -11.28 17.34
C SER A 193 -21.44 -11.30 18.87
N ARG A 194 -20.26 -11.33 19.50
CA ARG A 194 -20.11 -11.17 20.95
C ARG A 194 -19.73 -9.73 21.24
N CYS A 195 -20.62 -8.99 21.87
CA CYS A 195 -20.41 -7.57 22.18
C CYS A 195 -20.24 -7.36 23.68
N ASN A 196 -19.27 -6.53 24.05
CA ASN A 196 -19.09 -5.99 25.37
C ASN A 196 -19.46 -4.50 25.34
N THR A 197 -20.36 -4.08 26.22
CA THR A 197 -20.77 -2.68 26.38
C THR A 197 -20.22 -2.16 27.69
N ASP A 198 -19.35 -1.15 27.59
CA ASP A 198 -18.75 -0.50 28.74
C ASP A 198 -19.81 0.37 29.45
N THR A 199 -19.90 0.20 30.77
CA THR A 199 -20.78 1.00 31.62
C THR A 199 -19.99 2.07 32.35
N CYS A 200 -20.47 3.30 32.29
CA CYS A 200 -19.81 4.44 32.92
C CYS A 200 -20.24 4.60 34.37
N GLY A 201 -19.27 4.84 35.25
CA GLY A 201 -19.55 5.26 36.62
C GLY A 201 -20.14 6.68 36.68
N PRO A 202 -20.82 7.04 37.79
CA PRO A 202 -21.27 8.41 38.01
C PRO A 202 -20.06 9.34 38.16
N VAL A 203 -20.10 10.49 37.47
CA VAL A 203 -19.06 11.53 37.55
C VAL A 203 -19.64 12.75 38.25
N THR A 204 -18.95 13.21 39.29
CA THR A 204 -19.25 14.45 40.00
C THR A 204 -18.16 15.47 39.67
N CYS A 205 -18.57 16.63 39.15
CA CYS A 205 -17.64 17.69 38.75
C CYS A 205 -17.50 18.76 39.83
N ASP A 206 -16.33 19.39 39.89
CA ASP A 206 -16.04 20.46 40.84
C ASP A 206 -16.83 21.74 40.51
N LYS A 207 -16.89 22.66 41.48
CA LYS A 207 -17.50 23.98 41.28
C LYS A 207 -16.83 24.70 40.10
N GLY A 208 -17.65 25.08 39.11
CA GLY A 208 -17.19 25.74 37.88
C GLY A 208 -16.89 24.78 36.72
N GLN A 209 -17.18 23.49 36.88
CA GLN A 209 -17.16 22.50 35.82
C GLN A 209 -18.56 21.96 35.52
N THR A 210 -18.74 21.41 34.32
CA THR A 210 -19.97 20.75 33.89
C THR A 210 -19.65 19.38 33.29
N LYS A 211 -20.62 18.47 33.38
CA LYS A 211 -20.53 17.11 32.86
C LYS A 211 -20.74 17.16 31.34
N VAL A 212 -19.78 16.61 30.59
CA VAL A 212 -19.76 16.65 29.12
C VAL A 212 -19.44 15.29 28.54
N ARG A 213 -19.91 15.05 27.31
CA ARG A 213 -19.56 13.86 26.53
C ARG A 213 -18.86 14.27 25.25
N ARG A 214 -17.59 13.88 25.09
CA ARG A 214 -16.84 14.16 23.85
C ARG A 214 -17.19 13.16 22.76
N ALA A 215 -17.15 13.61 21.51
CA ALA A 215 -17.37 12.74 20.35
C ALA A 215 -16.34 11.59 20.32
N GLY A 216 -16.80 10.34 20.18
CA GLY A 216 -15.94 9.16 20.20
C GLY A 216 -15.62 8.64 21.62
N SER A 217 -16.12 9.30 22.68
CA SER A 217 -15.92 8.89 24.07
C SER A 217 -17.13 8.14 24.62
N CYS A 218 -16.88 7.03 25.29
CA CYS A 218 -17.95 6.25 25.94
C CYS A 218 -18.46 6.89 27.23
N CYS A 219 -17.68 7.70 27.93
CA CYS A 219 -18.04 8.16 29.28
C CYS A 219 -17.96 9.67 29.41
N ASP A 220 -18.76 10.18 30.35
CA ASP A 220 -18.78 11.60 30.63
C ASP A 220 -17.52 12.01 31.36
N GLU A 221 -17.13 13.26 31.16
CA GLU A 221 -16.01 13.88 31.84
C GLU A 221 -16.37 15.31 32.24
N CYS A 222 -15.53 15.93 33.06
CA CYS A 222 -15.75 17.28 33.52
C CYS A 222 -14.97 18.27 32.65
N ALA A 223 -15.67 19.27 32.11
CA ALA A 223 -15.07 20.39 31.41
C ALA A 223 -15.43 21.71 32.08
N ALA A 224 -14.63 22.75 31.85
CA ALA A 224 -14.89 24.07 32.42
C ALA A 224 -16.26 24.62 31.95
N ALA A 225 -17.12 25.00 32.89
CA ALA A 225 -18.43 25.59 32.64
C ALA A 225 -18.30 27.08 32.25
N LYS A 226 -17.36 27.39 31.35
CA LYS A 226 -17.05 28.75 30.89
C LYS A 226 -17.53 29.03 29.46
N GLY A 227 -18.26 28.10 28.86
CA GLY A 227 -18.82 28.22 27.50
C GLY A 227 -18.38 27.06 26.58
N SER A 228 -19.15 26.86 25.52
CA SER A 228 -18.87 25.88 24.48
C SER A 228 -18.87 26.55 23.10
N CYS A 229 -18.02 26.07 22.21
CA CYS A 229 -17.91 26.52 20.83
C CYS A 229 -18.43 25.44 19.89
N LEU A 230 -19.18 25.82 18.85
CA LEU A 230 -19.57 24.91 17.77
C LEU A 230 -18.66 25.16 16.57
N TYR A 231 -17.90 24.15 16.16
CA TYR A 231 -17.02 24.23 14.99
C TYR A 231 -17.22 23.01 14.10
N GLN A 232 -17.64 23.24 12.85
CA GLN A 232 -17.89 22.19 11.84
C GLN A 232 -18.77 21.02 12.35
N GLY A 233 -19.80 21.33 13.14
CA GLY A 233 -20.70 20.31 13.72
C GLY A 233 -20.19 19.60 14.98
N ALA A 234 -18.95 19.88 15.42
CA ALA A 234 -18.42 19.38 16.67
C ALA A 234 -18.53 20.43 17.79
N VAL A 235 -19.05 20.03 18.95
CA VAL A 235 -19.05 20.84 20.16
C VAL A 235 -17.69 20.74 20.85
N ARG A 236 -17.11 21.88 21.19
CA ARG A 236 -15.84 22.03 21.91
C ARG A 236 -16.08 22.84 23.17
N TYR A 237 -15.34 22.57 24.23
CA TYR A 237 -15.47 23.24 25.52
C TYR A 237 -14.30 24.20 25.75
N HIS A 238 -14.51 25.18 26.64
CA HIS A 238 -13.46 26.15 26.95
C HIS A 238 -12.13 25.47 27.34
N GLY A 239 -11.05 25.89 26.68
CA GLY A 239 -9.71 25.32 26.82
C GLY A 239 -9.38 24.22 25.82
N ASP A 240 -10.37 23.68 25.09
CA ASP A 240 -10.11 22.70 24.02
C ASP A 240 -9.28 23.38 22.90
N MET A 241 -8.26 22.67 22.42
CA MET A 241 -7.44 23.04 21.27
C MET A 241 -7.54 21.95 20.21
N TRP A 242 -7.65 22.32 18.94
CA TRP A 242 -7.73 21.37 17.84
C TRP A 242 -7.01 21.87 16.58
N ASN A 243 -6.56 20.93 15.75
CA ASN A 243 -6.07 21.20 14.41
C ASN A 243 -7.27 21.25 13.46
N ALA A 244 -7.59 22.44 12.96
CA ALA A 244 -8.72 22.71 12.06
C ALA A 244 -8.35 22.43 10.61
N THR A 245 -7.17 22.89 10.20
CA THR A 245 -6.49 22.47 8.98
C THR A 245 -5.08 22.09 9.38
N GLY A 246 -4.37 21.28 8.60
CA GLY A 246 -2.99 20.89 8.92
C GLY A 246 -2.10 22.06 9.41
N CYS A 247 -2.38 23.29 8.96
CA CYS A 247 -1.76 24.57 9.36
C CYS A 247 -2.56 25.51 10.27
N GLU A 248 -3.81 25.23 10.60
CA GLU A 248 -4.63 26.12 11.44
C GLU A 248 -4.96 25.42 12.74
N PHE A 249 -4.57 26.05 13.85
CA PHE A 249 -4.84 25.57 15.19
C PHE A 249 -5.88 26.51 15.81
N CYS A 250 -6.99 25.93 16.25
CA CYS A 250 -8.06 26.66 16.87
C CYS A 250 -8.20 26.27 18.34
N SER A 251 -8.67 27.20 19.15
CA SER A 251 -9.01 26.99 20.55
C SER A 251 -10.38 27.58 20.86
N CYS A 252 -11.09 26.96 21.81
CA CYS A 252 -12.34 27.51 22.32
C CYS A 252 -12.05 28.34 23.57
N ASP A 253 -12.24 29.65 23.48
CA ASP A 253 -12.14 30.56 24.62
C ASP A 253 -13.51 31.16 24.93
N ARG A 254 -14.11 30.73 26.06
CA ARG A 254 -15.38 31.25 26.58
C ARG A 254 -16.52 31.34 25.56
N GLY A 255 -16.62 30.36 24.65
CA GLY A 255 -17.64 30.32 23.60
C GLY A 255 -17.21 30.95 22.27
N GLN A 256 -16.03 31.55 22.20
CA GLN A 256 -15.44 32.06 20.97
C GLN A 256 -14.39 31.09 20.40
N VAL A 257 -14.50 30.80 19.10
CA VAL A 257 -13.46 30.06 18.37
C VAL A 257 -12.36 31.03 17.99
N LEU A 258 -11.16 30.81 18.52
CA LEU A 258 -9.96 31.57 18.20
C LEU A 258 -9.04 30.69 17.37
N CYS A 259 -8.81 31.04 16.10
CA CYS A 259 -7.95 30.28 15.20
C CYS A 259 -6.68 31.05 14.87
N GLN A 260 -5.55 30.35 14.85
CA GLN A 260 -4.25 30.86 14.46
C GLN A 260 -3.67 29.98 13.38
N ARG A 261 -3.19 30.62 12.31
CA ARG A 261 -2.53 29.93 11.22
C ARG A 261 -1.03 29.88 11.50
N ALA A 262 -0.50 28.67 11.52
CA ALA A 262 0.93 28.45 11.55
C ALA A 262 1.52 28.81 10.18
N GLU A 263 2.57 29.62 10.21
CA GLU A 263 3.42 29.86 9.05
C GLU A 263 4.60 28.90 9.07
N CYS A 264 4.92 28.36 7.91
CA CYS A 264 6.08 27.51 7.77
C CYS A 264 7.33 28.36 7.66
N GLY A 265 8.38 27.97 8.39
CA GLY A 265 9.72 28.47 8.10
C GLY A 265 10.07 28.19 6.63
N ARG A 266 10.85 29.09 6.02
CA ARG A 266 11.31 28.88 4.64
C ARG A 266 12.18 27.63 4.59
N VAL A 267 11.71 26.62 3.86
CA VAL A 267 12.48 25.40 3.58
C VAL A 267 13.07 25.51 2.18
N ALA A 268 14.40 25.59 2.09
CA ALA A 268 15.13 25.52 0.83
C ALA A 268 15.75 24.14 0.70
N CYS A 269 15.25 23.32 -0.22
CA CYS A 269 15.82 22.00 -0.42
C CYS A 269 17.13 22.10 -1.23
N PRO A 270 18.21 21.43 -0.81
CA PRO A 270 19.52 21.49 -1.46
C PRO A 270 19.44 21.13 -2.95
N GLN A 271 19.85 22.08 -3.78
CA GLN A 271 20.10 21.89 -5.20
C GLN A 271 21.58 21.51 -5.35
N VAL A 272 21.88 20.29 -5.77
CA VAL A 272 23.27 19.86 -6.00
C VAL A 272 23.79 20.59 -7.24
N SER A 273 24.58 21.64 -7.03
CA SER A 273 25.23 22.41 -8.08
C SER A 273 26.49 21.67 -8.56
N LYS A 274 26.42 21.02 -9.73
CA LYS A 274 27.63 20.55 -10.42
C LYS A 274 28.43 21.77 -10.88
N LYS A 275 29.57 22.06 -10.23
CA LYS A 275 30.61 22.93 -10.78
C LYS A 275 31.06 22.34 -12.14
N ARG A 276 30.86 23.09 -13.22
CA ARG A 276 31.56 22.84 -14.49
C ARG A 276 32.99 23.34 -14.30
N GLY A 277 33.93 22.41 -14.23
CA GLY A 277 35.36 22.63 -14.44
C GLY A 277 35.75 22.00 -15.76
#